data_AF-A0A0C2SL86-F1
#
_entry.id   AF-A0A0C2SL86-F1
#
_cell.length_a   1.000
_cell.length_b   1.000
_cell.length_c   1.000
_cell.angle_alpha   90.00
_cell.angle_beta   90.00
_cell.angle_gamma   90.00
#
_symmetry.space_group_name_H-M   'P 1'
#
loop_
_entity.id
_entity.type
_entity.pdbx_description
1 polymer ?
#
loop_
_entity_poly.entity_id
_entity_poly.type
_entity_poly.pdbx_seq_one_letter_code
_entity_poly.pdbx_strand_id
1 'polypeptide(L)'
;MCALSQTRTAPPGAPLSNSGNDNTTTRAPTPPPDVKRTTTRDVDFIARSFESEWRQIGITNAKELLNECIALTAKKYGLGLDWMNSDPDVALPTAYDPTSNTTYDPIHTDALKPNNISRHTVYTSSNGLLQLISVTPVWAVALKLVRFTKSDPGDICLILRNGTNISGTKWTEELVESWLTTLCWPMGYRDYDPIKRSQLQGKIKFVVAM
;
A
#
# COMPACT_ATOMS: atom_id res chain seq x y z
N MET A 1 4.71 -2.86 4.08
CA MET A 1 5.93 -2.07 4.33
C MET A 1 6.78 -2.05 3.08
N CYS A 2 7.31 -0.89 2.68
CA CYS A 2 8.38 -0.74 1.68
C CYS A 2 9.50 0.08 2.33
N ALA A 3 10.76 -0.33 2.18
CA ALA A 3 11.92 0.31 2.81
C ALA A 3 13.10 0.49 1.81
N LEU A 4 13.84 1.62 1.89
CA LEU A 4 15.17 1.97 1.36
C LEU A 4 15.45 3.51 1.38
N SER A 5 16.61 3.91 1.91
CA SER A 5 17.13 5.29 2.01
C SER A 5 18.48 5.38 1.24
N GLN A 6 19.18 6.51 1.04
CA GLN A 6 19.16 7.84 1.70
C GLN A 6 19.73 8.94 0.76
N THR A 7 19.85 10.18 1.23
CA THR A 7 20.30 11.38 0.51
C THR A 7 21.83 11.56 0.40
N ARG A 8 22.30 12.29 -0.63
CA ARG A 8 23.51 13.13 -0.59
C ARG A 8 23.36 14.36 -1.50
N THR A 9 24.03 15.45 -1.12
CA THR A 9 23.92 16.81 -1.66
C THR A 9 24.78 17.07 -2.90
N ALA A 10 24.40 18.06 -3.71
CA ALA A 10 25.24 18.69 -4.72
C ALA A 10 24.97 20.21 -4.79
N PRO A 11 26.00 21.09 -4.73
CA PRO A 11 25.88 22.53 -4.94
C PRO A 11 25.96 22.92 -6.45
N PRO A 12 25.70 24.18 -6.84
CA PRO A 12 25.15 24.50 -8.15
C PRO A 12 26.18 24.82 -9.25
N GLY A 13 25.76 24.71 -10.51
CA GLY A 13 26.48 25.22 -11.68
C GLY A 13 25.69 25.05 -12.98
N ALA A 14 25.11 26.13 -13.48
CA ALA A 14 24.72 26.27 -14.90
C ALA A 14 25.88 26.98 -15.65
N PRO A 15 26.02 26.85 -16.98
CA PRO A 15 25.20 27.70 -17.86
C PRO A 15 24.72 27.05 -19.19
N LEU A 16 23.96 27.87 -19.92
CA LEU A 16 23.25 27.64 -21.18
C LEU A 16 24.14 27.38 -22.42
N SER A 17 23.62 26.64 -23.41
CA SER A 17 23.65 27.07 -24.83
C SER A 17 22.71 26.29 -25.78
N ASN A 18 21.65 27.01 -26.17
CA ASN A 18 20.91 27.09 -27.44
C ASN A 18 21.06 26.09 -28.63
N SER A 19 19.93 25.96 -29.35
CA SER A 19 19.76 25.86 -30.83
C SER A 19 19.30 24.54 -31.48
N GLY A 20 18.09 24.56 -32.07
CA GLY A 20 17.91 24.18 -33.48
C GLY A 20 17.07 22.96 -33.89
N ASN A 21 15.89 23.26 -34.45
CA ASN A 21 15.22 22.60 -35.60
C ASN A 21 14.18 21.46 -35.44
N ASP A 22 13.16 21.60 -36.29
CA ASP A 22 11.94 20.79 -36.43
C ASP A 22 12.14 19.31 -36.83
N ASN A 23 11.22 18.45 -36.37
CA ASN A 23 10.31 17.78 -37.31
C ASN A 23 9.10 17.13 -36.61
N THR A 24 7.89 17.52 -37.02
CA THR A 24 6.63 17.10 -36.40
C THR A 24 6.16 15.74 -36.92
N THR A 25 6.71 14.66 -36.35
CA THR A 25 6.12 13.31 -36.50
C THR A 25 5.38 12.96 -35.21
N THR A 26 4.05 12.85 -35.29
CA THR A 26 3.17 12.56 -34.14
C THR A 26 3.29 11.10 -33.67
N ARG A 27 4.46 10.77 -33.10
CA ARG A 27 4.74 9.50 -32.47
C ARG A 27 3.84 9.38 -31.24
N ALA A 28 3.10 8.27 -31.11
CA ALA A 28 2.32 7.99 -29.91
C ALA A 28 3.22 8.16 -28.67
N PRO A 29 2.73 8.78 -27.58
CA PRO A 29 3.57 9.09 -26.43
C PRO A 29 4.17 7.80 -25.89
N THR A 30 5.49 7.66 -26.02
CA THR A 30 6.22 6.56 -25.41
C THR A 30 5.91 6.55 -23.92
N PRO A 31 5.54 5.40 -23.33
CA PRO A 31 5.32 5.33 -21.89
C PRO A 31 6.57 5.89 -21.20
N PRO A 32 6.40 6.73 -20.15
CA PRO A 32 7.54 7.38 -19.51
C PRO A 32 8.54 6.29 -19.07
N PRO A 33 9.86 6.54 -19.22
CA PRO A 33 10.87 5.54 -18.90
C PRO A 33 10.65 5.03 -17.48
N ASP A 34 10.78 3.72 -17.31
CA ASP A 34 10.42 3.02 -16.08
C ASP A 34 11.30 3.52 -14.92
N VAL A 35 10.78 4.50 -14.16
CA VAL A 35 11.50 5.16 -13.07
C VAL A 35 11.56 4.18 -11.91
N LYS A 36 12.54 3.28 -11.97
CA LYS A 36 12.93 2.40 -10.87
C LYS A 36 13.03 3.25 -9.61
N ARG A 37 12.19 2.96 -8.61
CA ARG A 37 12.22 3.66 -7.33
C ARG A 37 13.61 3.50 -6.72
N THR A 38 14.31 4.62 -6.53
CA THR A 38 15.64 4.68 -5.92
C THR A 38 15.59 4.88 -4.40
N THR A 39 14.42 5.20 -3.85
CA THR A 39 14.13 5.32 -2.42
C THR A 39 12.74 4.72 -2.14
N THR A 40 12.45 4.47 -0.87
CA THR A 40 11.09 4.28 -0.40
C THR A 40 10.62 5.42 0.47
N ARG A 41 9.30 5.48 0.51
CA ARG A 41 8.49 6.27 1.41
C ARG A 41 8.33 5.52 2.72
N ASP A 42 8.19 6.29 3.79
CA ASP A 42 7.02 6.32 4.66
C ASP A 42 6.25 4.99 4.75
N VAL A 43 6.31 4.39 5.94
CA VAL A 43 5.63 3.16 6.31
C VAL A 43 4.28 3.49 6.91
N ASP A 44 3.24 3.40 6.08
CA ASP A 44 1.86 3.46 6.55
C ASP A 44 1.55 2.21 7.41
N PHE A 45 0.99 2.39 8.61
CA PHE A 45 0.62 1.29 9.53
C PHE A 45 -0.76 1.48 10.19
N ILE A 46 -1.36 0.35 10.58
CA ILE A 46 -2.68 0.31 11.23
C ILE A 46 -2.55 0.49 12.75
N ALA A 47 -2.70 1.73 13.21
CA ALA A 47 -2.65 2.10 14.63
C ALA A 47 -3.90 1.66 15.40
N ARG A 48 -5.09 1.73 14.78
CA ARG A 48 -6.37 1.49 15.49
C ARG A 48 -6.50 0.06 16.04
N SER A 49 -6.00 -0.93 15.31
CA SER A 49 -5.94 -2.32 15.81
C SER A 49 -4.84 -2.51 16.85
N PHE A 50 -3.66 -1.91 16.63
CA PHE A 50 -2.54 -1.99 17.57
C PHE A 50 -2.93 -1.46 18.96
N GLU A 51 -3.59 -0.31 19.05
CA GLU A 51 -4.11 0.21 20.32
C GLU A 51 -5.12 -0.73 20.99
N SER A 52 -5.98 -1.39 20.20
CA SER A 52 -6.99 -2.32 20.72
C SER A 52 -6.35 -3.58 21.31
N GLU A 53 -5.40 -4.19 20.60
CA GLU A 53 -4.68 -5.38 21.07
C GLU A 53 -3.90 -5.12 22.36
N TRP A 54 -3.11 -4.04 22.41
CA TRP A 54 -2.29 -3.74 23.58
C TRP A 54 -3.13 -3.33 24.80
N ARG A 55 -4.29 -2.71 24.58
CA ARG A 55 -5.26 -2.43 25.66
C ARG A 55 -5.87 -3.70 26.26
N GLN A 56 -6.08 -4.75 25.47
CA GLN A 56 -6.60 -6.04 25.97
C GLN A 56 -5.61 -6.75 26.91
N ILE A 57 -4.31 -6.52 26.74
CA ILE A 57 -3.26 -7.02 27.65
C ILE A 57 -2.88 -6.01 28.76
N GLY A 58 -3.68 -4.96 28.96
CA GLY A 58 -3.54 -4.00 30.06
C GLY A 58 -2.62 -2.81 29.78
N ILE A 59 -2.10 -2.64 28.57
CA ILE A 59 -1.19 -1.54 28.21
C ILE A 59 -1.99 -0.44 27.50
N THR A 60 -2.28 0.64 28.23
CA THR A 60 -3.20 1.69 27.80
C THR A 60 -2.57 2.79 26.95
N ASN A 61 -1.24 2.96 27.02
CA ASN A 61 -0.44 3.99 26.35
C ASN A 61 0.41 3.44 25.18
N ALA A 62 -0.05 2.37 24.54
CA ALA A 62 0.72 1.69 23.49
C ALA A 62 1.01 2.58 22.27
N LYS A 63 0.07 3.48 21.92
CA LYS A 63 0.23 4.44 20.81
C LYS A 63 1.40 5.38 21.07
N GLU A 64 1.47 5.94 22.27
CA GLU A 64 2.49 6.88 22.71
C GLU A 64 3.87 6.21 22.71
N LEU A 65 3.96 4.98 23.23
CA LEU A 65 5.19 4.17 23.21
C LEU A 65 5.66 3.84 21.78
N LEU A 66 4.74 3.50 20.88
CA LEU A 66 5.06 3.25 19.47
C LEU A 66 5.54 4.53 18.78
N ASN A 67 4.88 5.67 19.00
CA ASN A 67 5.27 6.97 18.45
C ASN A 67 6.64 7.42 18.97
N GLU A 68 6.96 7.18 20.25
CA GLU A 68 8.29 7.43 20.80
C GLU A 68 9.35 6.54 20.11
N CYS A 69 9.06 5.25 19.92
CA CYS A 69 9.95 4.33 19.20
C CYS A 69 10.17 4.76 17.74
N ILE A 70 9.14 5.24 17.06
CA ILE A 70 9.19 5.79 15.69
C ILE A 70 10.11 7.03 15.65
N ALA A 71 9.94 7.97 16.59
CA ALA A 71 10.75 9.19 16.67
C ALA A 71 12.23 8.92 17.03
N LEU A 72 12.48 8.01 17.98
CA LEU A 72 13.84 7.56 18.34
C LEU A 72 14.53 6.85 17.17
N THR A 73 13.78 6.05 16.40
CA THR A 73 14.27 5.39 15.19
C THR A 73 14.60 6.40 14.09
N ALA A 74 13.73 7.40 13.86
CA ALA A 74 13.98 8.48 12.91
C ALA A 74 15.28 9.22 13.23
N LYS A 75 15.44 9.62 14.51
CA LYS A 75 16.64 10.29 15.01
C LYS A 75 17.90 9.43 14.88
N LYS A 76 17.82 8.13 15.16
CA LYS A 76 18.96 7.21 15.11
C LYS A 76 19.49 6.99 13.69
N TYR A 77 18.60 6.89 12.70
CA TYR A 77 18.98 6.53 11.33
C TYR A 77 18.90 7.71 10.33
N GLY A 78 18.55 8.91 10.77
CA GLY A 78 18.42 10.09 9.90
C GLY A 78 17.26 9.98 8.92
N LEU A 79 16.10 9.51 9.39
CA LEU A 79 14.86 9.41 8.61
C LEU A 79 14.01 10.68 8.81
N GLY A 80 13.05 10.92 7.90
CA GLY A 80 12.02 11.94 8.09
C GLY A 80 11.15 11.64 9.32
N LEU A 81 10.39 12.63 9.81
CA LEU A 81 9.45 12.42 10.93
C LEU A 81 8.21 11.60 10.51
N ASP A 82 7.93 11.60 9.22
CA ASP A 82 6.86 10.91 8.48
C ASP A 82 7.24 9.48 8.03
N TRP A 83 8.47 9.02 8.30
CA TRP A 83 8.99 7.73 7.82
C TRP A 83 8.16 6.52 8.23
N MET A 84 7.35 6.63 9.28
CA MET A 84 6.33 5.66 9.68
C MET A 84 5.16 6.42 10.30
N ASN A 85 3.98 6.30 9.70
CA ASN A 85 2.82 7.13 10.03
C ASN A 85 1.52 6.29 9.99
N SER A 86 0.48 6.76 10.68
CA SER A 86 -0.84 6.13 10.71
C SER A 86 -1.96 7.04 10.23
N ASP A 87 -1.64 8.17 9.58
CA ASP A 87 -2.66 9.12 9.10
C ASP A 87 -3.65 8.49 8.09
N PRO A 88 -3.24 7.54 7.22
CA PRO A 88 -4.17 6.80 6.36
C PRO A 88 -5.28 6.03 7.09
N ASP A 89 -5.12 5.65 8.37
CA ASP A 89 -6.12 4.86 9.12
C ASP A 89 -7.49 5.52 9.18
N VAL A 90 -7.52 6.85 9.18
CA VAL A 90 -8.76 7.64 9.21
C VAL A 90 -9.62 7.39 7.96
N ALA A 91 -8.98 7.04 6.84
CA ALA A 91 -9.64 6.76 5.56
C ALA A 91 -9.80 5.25 5.26
N LEU A 92 -9.25 4.36 6.09
CA LEU A 92 -9.39 2.91 5.89
C LEU A 92 -10.80 2.43 6.28
N PRO A 93 -11.41 1.52 5.51
CA PRO A 93 -12.76 1.02 5.80
C PRO A 93 -12.81 0.30 7.15
N THR A 94 -13.98 0.28 7.76
CA THR A 94 -14.33 -0.62 8.86
C THR A 94 -15.36 -1.62 8.36
N ALA A 95 -15.35 -2.82 8.92
CA ALA A 95 -16.38 -3.82 8.70
C ALA A 95 -17.26 -3.94 9.96
N TYR A 96 -18.48 -4.41 9.79
CA TYR A 96 -19.42 -4.69 10.86
C TYR A 96 -19.71 -6.18 10.89
N ASP A 97 -19.58 -6.81 12.05
CA ASP A 97 -19.98 -8.19 12.30
C ASP A 97 -21.37 -8.19 12.95
N PRO A 98 -22.42 -8.69 12.26
CA PRO A 98 -23.78 -8.74 12.79
C PRO A 98 -23.97 -9.81 13.87
N THR A 99 -23.06 -10.78 14.00
CA THR A 99 -23.12 -11.85 15.03
C THR A 99 -22.59 -11.36 16.37
N SER A 100 -21.49 -10.60 16.39
CA SER A 100 -20.97 -9.97 17.61
C SER A 100 -21.59 -8.59 17.90
N ASN A 101 -22.26 -7.97 16.91
CA ASN A 101 -22.70 -6.57 16.95
C ASN A 101 -21.52 -5.60 17.19
N THR A 102 -20.36 -5.88 16.60
CA THR A 102 -19.16 -5.02 16.72
C THR A 102 -18.59 -4.62 15.37
N THR A 103 -17.99 -3.43 15.32
CA THR A 103 -17.13 -3.03 14.20
C THR A 103 -15.71 -3.56 14.39
N TYR A 104 -15.04 -3.86 13.28
CA TYR A 104 -13.66 -4.36 13.27
C TYR A 104 -12.88 -3.80 12.07
N ASP A 105 -11.55 -3.87 12.15
CA ASP A 105 -10.68 -3.58 11.01
C ASP A 105 -10.54 -4.83 10.13
N PRO A 106 -11.03 -4.81 8.88
CA PRO A 106 -11.03 -5.98 8.02
C PRO A 106 -9.67 -6.25 7.35
N ILE A 107 -8.77 -5.27 7.31
CA ILE A 107 -7.41 -5.41 6.76
C ILE A 107 -6.52 -6.11 7.79
N HIS A 108 -6.60 -5.68 9.04
CA HIS A 108 -5.95 -6.30 10.19
C HIS A 108 -6.46 -7.72 10.44
N THR A 109 -7.78 -7.92 10.45
CA THR A 109 -8.39 -9.25 10.62
C THR A 109 -8.00 -10.21 9.49
N ASP A 110 -7.83 -9.72 8.25
CA ASP A 110 -7.31 -10.55 7.16
C ASP A 110 -5.81 -10.86 7.34
N ALA A 111 -5.00 -9.88 7.75
CA ALA A 111 -3.56 -10.07 7.99
C ALA A 111 -3.26 -11.09 9.10
N LEU A 112 -4.08 -11.14 10.16
CA LEU A 112 -3.94 -12.07 11.28
C LEU A 112 -4.40 -13.52 11.00
N LYS A 113 -4.92 -13.84 9.80
CA LYS A 113 -5.22 -15.24 9.45
C LYS A 113 -3.93 -16.07 9.45
N PRO A 114 -3.89 -17.31 9.98
CA PRO A 114 -2.64 -18.06 10.15
C PRO A 114 -1.81 -18.24 8.86
N ASN A 115 -2.48 -18.45 7.72
CA ASN A 115 -1.85 -18.55 6.41
C ASN A 115 -1.25 -17.21 5.93
N ASN A 116 -1.80 -16.08 6.36
CA ASN A 116 -1.34 -14.75 6.01
C ASN A 116 -0.16 -14.35 6.92
N ILE A 117 -0.24 -14.57 8.24
CA ILE A 117 0.91 -14.42 9.16
C ILE A 117 2.13 -15.17 8.60
N SER A 118 1.98 -16.47 8.30
CA SER A 118 3.09 -17.30 7.79
C SER A 118 3.68 -16.83 6.45
N ARG A 119 2.94 -16.09 5.63
CA ARG A 119 3.37 -15.64 4.29
C ARG A 119 3.76 -14.16 4.21
N HIS A 120 3.32 -13.37 5.19
CA HIS A 120 3.32 -11.90 5.11
C HIS A 120 3.92 -11.23 6.35
N THR A 121 4.34 -11.96 7.39
CA THR A 121 5.27 -11.43 8.39
C THR A 121 6.59 -11.04 7.73
N VAL A 122 6.91 -9.74 7.74
CA VAL A 122 8.16 -9.18 7.20
C VAL A 122 9.24 -9.00 8.26
N TYR A 123 8.86 -8.98 9.54
CA TYR A 123 9.77 -8.87 10.68
C TYR A 123 9.13 -9.42 11.95
N THR A 124 9.96 -10.06 12.77
CA THR A 124 9.65 -10.43 14.16
C THR A 124 10.76 -9.90 15.04
N SER A 125 10.44 -9.23 16.14
CA SER A 125 11.42 -8.76 17.10
C SER A 125 12.14 -9.92 17.80
N SER A 126 13.36 -9.68 18.27
CA SER A 126 14.17 -10.71 18.96
C SER A 126 13.52 -11.25 20.24
N ASN A 127 12.62 -10.48 20.87
CA ASN A 127 11.82 -10.89 22.02
C ASN A 127 10.44 -11.48 21.64
N GLY A 128 10.11 -11.58 20.35
CA GLY A 128 8.83 -12.12 19.84
C GLY A 128 7.60 -11.22 20.04
N LEU A 129 7.70 -10.12 20.79
CA LEU A 129 6.56 -9.27 21.18
C LEU A 129 6.03 -8.35 20.08
N LEU A 130 6.81 -8.08 19.04
CA LEU A 130 6.41 -7.25 17.90
C LEU A 130 6.60 -8.03 16.61
N GLN A 131 5.50 -8.20 15.86
CA GLN A 131 5.52 -8.71 14.50
C GLN A 131 5.00 -7.64 13.55
N LEU A 132 5.68 -7.45 12.43
CA LEU A 132 5.25 -6.57 11.35
C LEU A 132 4.75 -7.46 10.23
N ILE A 133 3.44 -7.39 9.97
CA ILE A 133 2.76 -8.18 8.94
C ILE A 133 2.37 -7.23 7.81
N SER A 134 2.72 -7.54 6.57
CA SER A 134 2.27 -6.74 5.43
C SER A 134 0.80 -6.97 5.15
N VAL A 135 0.08 -5.88 4.84
CA VAL A 135 -1.24 -5.92 4.21
C VAL A 135 -1.27 -6.96 3.08
N THR A 136 -2.29 -7.81 3.07
CA THR A 136 -2.37 -8.94 2.15
C THR A 136 -2.51 -8.47 0.69
N PRO A 137 -2.13 -9.28 -0.31
CA PRO A 137 -2.12 -8.86 -1.72
C PRO A 137 -3.45 -8.27 -2.22
N VAL A 138 -4.60 -8.80 -1.77
CA VAL A 138 -5.91 -8.29 -2.20
C VAL A 138 -6.19 -6.89 -1.65
N TRP A 139 -5.93 -6.67 -0.36
CA TRP A 139 -6.07 -5.36 0.27
C TRP A 139 -5.07 -4.34 -0.28
N ALA A 140 -3.84 -4.77 -0.57
CA ALA A 140 -2.84 -3.92 -1.20
C ALA A 140 -3.29 -3.44 -2.59
N VAL A 141 -3.90 -4.31 -3.41
CA VAL A 141 -4.48 -3.94 -4.71
C VAL A 141 -5.73 -3.06 -4.53
N ALA A 142 -6.63 -3.41 -3.60
CA ALA A 142 -7.86 -2.66 -3.31
C ALA A 142 -7.60 -1.19 -2.96
N LEU A 143 -6.70 -0.94 -1.99
CA LEU A 143 -6.33 0.39 -1.54
C LEU A 143 -5.62 1.19 -2.64
N LYS A 144 -4.75 0.53 -3.41
CA LYS A 144 -4.04 1.13 -4.56
C LYS A 144 -4.96 1.48 -5.72
N LEU A 145 -6.02 0.72 -5.97
CA LEU A 145 -7.02 1.03 -7.00
C LEU A 145 -7.89 2.24 -6.62
N VAL A 146 -8.18 2.44 -5.34
CA VAL A 146 -8.88 3.66 -4.90
C VAL A 146 -8.00 4.89 -5.10
N ARG A 147 -6.78 4.88 -4.55
CA ARG A 147 -5.84 6.03 -4.63
C ARG A 147 -5.29 6.28 -6.04
N PHE A 148 -4.82 5.23 -6.71
CA PHE A 148 -4.32 5.18 -8.09
C PHE A 148 -3.37 6.32 -8.50
N THR A 149 -2.35 6.60 -7.69
CA THR A 149 -1.30 7.59 -8.00
C THR A 149 -0.29 7.05 -9.02
N LYS A 150 0.59 7.90 -9.56
CA LYS A 150 1.58 7.60 -10.63
C LYS A 150 2.30 6.25 -10.54
N SER A 151 2.60 5.75 -9.34
CA SER A 151 3.32 4.48 -9.14
C SER A 151 2.43 3.30 -8.72
N ASP A 152 1.18 3.54 -8.32
CA ASP A 152 0.27 2.48 -7.89
C ASP A 152 -0.05 1.45 -9.02
N PRO A 153 -0.14 1.81 -10.33
CA PRO A 153 -0.33 0.82 -11.39
C PRO A 153 0.81 -0.20 -11.49
N GLY A 154 2.06 0.25 -11.41
CA GLY A 154 3.23 -0.63 -11.43
C GLY A 154 3.29 -1.52 -10.19
N ASP A 155 2.97 -0.98 -9.02
CA ASP A 155 2.86 -1.78 -7.79
C ASP A 155 1.78 -2.87 -7.91
N ILE A 156 0.61 -2.55 -8.50
CA ILE A 156 -0.47 -3.53 -8.71
C ILE A 156 -0.03 -4.61 -9.72
N CYS A 157 0.53 -4.22 -10.88
CA CYS A 157 1.05 -5.18 -11.87
C CYS A 157 2.06 -6.16 -11.25
N LEU A 158 3.00 -5.67 -10.42
CA LEU A 158 3.96 -6.52 -9.71
C LEU A 158 3.28 -7.48 -8.72
N ILE A 159 2.25 -7.04 -7.98
CA ILE A 159 1.49 -7.89 -7.06
C ILE A 159 0.73 -8.99 -7.84
N LEU A 160 0.05 -8.62 -8.93
CA LEU A 160 -0.68 -9.58 -9.78
C LEU A 160 0.28 -10.60 -10.40
N ARG A 161 1.40 -10.14 -10.99
CA ARG A 161 2.44 -11.02 -11.56
C ARG A 161 3.06 -11.95 -10.53
N ASN A 162 3.27 -11.50 -9.29
CA ASN A 162 3.69 -12.37 -8.20
C ASN A 162 2.63 -13.43 -7.87
N GLY A 163 1.34 -13.06 -7.89
CA GLY A 163 0.23 -14.01 -7.81
C GLY A 163 0.29 -15.07 -8.92
N THR A 164 0.50 -14.67 -10.18
CA THR A 164 0.68 -15.59 -11.31
C THR A 164 1.86 -16.55 -11.08
N ASN A 165 2.99 -16.05 -10.57
CA ASN A 165 4.16 -16.89 -10.29
C ASN A 165 3.91 -17.93 -9.18
N ILE A 166 3.06 -17.61 -8.19
CA ILE A 166 2.78 -18.48 -7.03
C ILE A 166 1.69 -19.51 -7.31
N SER A 167 0.62 -19.15 -8.03
CA SER A 167 -0.57 -19.99 -8.22
C SER A 167 -0.91 -20.31 -9.68
N GLY A 168 -0.13 -19.83 -10.65
CA GLY A 168 -0.44 -19.97 -12.08
C GLY A 168 -1.64 -19.13 -12.54
N THR A 169 -2.17 -18.23 -11.70
CA THR A 169 -3.37 -17.44 -12.00
C THR A 169 -3.14 -16.53 -13.20
N LYS A 170 -3.97 -16.70 -14.23
CA LYS A 170 -4.06 -15.77 -15.37
C LYS A 170 -5.08 -14.70 -15.01
N TRP A 171 -4.64 -13.50 -14.69
CA TRP A 171 -5.52 -12.41 -14.29
C TRP A 171 -6.32 -11.87 -15.48
N THR A 172 -7.60 -11.63 -15.26
CA THR A 172 -8.50 -10.92 -16.18
C THR A 172 -9.20 -9.80 -15.42
N GLU A 173 -9.88 -8.90 -16.13
CA GLU A 173 -10.63 -7.79 -15.51
C GLU A 173 -11.70 -8.33 -14.53
N GLU A 174 -12.41 -9.38 -14.95
CA GLU A 174 -13.49 -10.02 -14.19
C GLU A 174 -12.96 -10.77 -12.96
N LEU A 175 -11.81 -11.43 -13.07
CA LEU A 175 -11.18 -12.11 -11.94
C LEU A 175 -10.69 -11.11 -10.88
N VAL A 176 -10.14 -9.97 -11.29
CA VAL A 176 -9.74 -8.91 -10.34
C VAL A 176 -10.97 -8.25 -9.71
N GLU A 177 -12.02 -7.93 -10.48
CA GLU A 177 -13.28 -7.37 -9.92
C GLU A 177 -13.94 -8.36 -8.95
N SER A 178 -14.00 -9.66 -9.29
CA SER A 178 -14.51 -10.72 -8.42
C SER A 178 -13.69 -10.87 -7.12
N TRP A 179 -12.36 -10.85 -7.22
CA TRP A 179 -11.45 -10.96 -6.07
C TRP A 179 -11.63 -9.80 -5.09
N LEU A 180 -11.72 -8.57 -5.61
CA LEU A 180 -11.93 -7.35 -4.83
C LEU A 180 -13.33 -7.29 -4.21
N THR A 181 -14.39 -7.56 -4.98
CA THR A 181 -15.77 -7.54 -4.48
C THR A 181 -16.08 -8.65 -3.48
N THR A 182 -15.32 -9.75 -3.49
CA THR A 182 -15.45 -10.86 -2.54
C THR A 182 -14.67 -10.63 -1.25
N LEU A 183 -13.36 -10.32 -1.35
CA LEU A 183 -12.49 -10.26 -0.16
C LEU A 183 -12.36 -8.86 0.45
N CYS A 184 -12.53 -7.82 -0.36
CA CYS A 184 -12.48 -6.41 0.06
C CYS A 184 -13.86 -5.76 0.01
N TRP A 185 -14.94 -6.52 0.28
CA TRP A 185 -16.31 -6.01 0.34
C TRP A 185 -16.51 -4.75 1.21
N PRO A 186 -15.78 -4.50 2.33
CA PRO A 186 -15.93 -3.28 3.13
C PRO A 186 -15.52 -1.99 2.40
N MET A 187 -14.89 -2.09 1.23
CA MET A 187 -14.62 -0.95 0.34
C MET A 187 -15.87 -0.42 -0.38
N GLY A 188 -17.04 -1.05 -0.19
CA GLY A 188 -18.33 -0.60 -0.73
C GLY A 188 -18.48 -0.74 -2.24
N TYR A 189 -17.72 -1.65 -2.88
CA TYR A 189 -17.69 -1.77 -4.35
C TYR A 189 -19.06 -2.01 -5.01
N ARG A 190 -19.99 -2.64 -4.28
CA ARG A 190 -21.37 -2.90 -4.77
C ARG A 190 -22.22 -1.64 -4.82
N ASP A 191 -21.88 -0.65 -4.00
CA ASP A 191 -22.61 0.61 -3.81
C ASP A 191 -21.97 1.76 -4.62
N TYR A 192 -21.02 1.45 -5.51
CA TYR A 192 -20.40 2.43 -6.39
C TYR A 192 -21.41 2.86 -7.46
N ASP A 193 -21.55 4.17 -7.64
CA ASP A 193 -22.27 4.74 -8.76
C ASP A 193 -21.66 4.31 -10.11
N PRO A 194 -22.40 4.40 -11.23
CA PRO A 194 -21.91 3.96 -12.53
C PRO A 194 -20.61 4.63 -12.99
N ILE A 195 -20.35 5.88 -12.60
CA ILE A 195 -19.13 6.62 -12.99
C ILE A 195 -17.95 6.05 -12.20
N LYS A 196 -18.07 5.94 -10.88
CA LYS A 196 -17.03 5.39 -10.01
C LYS A 196 -16.73 3.91 -10.32
N ARG A 197 -17.75 3.12 -10.69
CA ARG A 197 -17.56 1.74 -11.16
C ARG A 197 -16.82 1.67 -12.49
N SER A 198 -17.21 2.48 -13.47
CA SER A 198 -16.51 2.58 -14.77
C SER A 198 -15.05 3.00 -14.60
N GLN A 199 -14.77 3.96 -13.71
CA GLN A 199 -13.40 4.35 -13.36
C GLN A 199 -12.60 3.20 -12.73
N LEU A 200 -13.19 2.43 -11.80
CA LEU A 200 -12.53 1.25 -11.21
C LEU A 200 -12.21 0.20 -12.27
N GLN A 201 -13.15 -0.11 -13.16
CA GLN A 201 -12.97 -1.06 -14.25
C GLN A 201 -11.88 -0.60 -15.23
N GLY A 202 -11.86 0.69 -15.60
CA GLY A 202 -10.78 1.27 -16.43
C GLY A 202 -9.39 1.16 -15.77
N LYS A 203 -9.29 1.34 -14.45
CA LYS A 203 -8.05 1.14 -13.69
C LYS A 203 -7.62 -0.33 -13.67
N ILE A 204 -8.55 -1.26 -13.46
CA ILE A 204 -8.30 -2.71 -13.48
C ILE A 204 -7.81 -3.15 -14.86
N LYS A 205 -8.51 -2.74 -15.93
CA LYS A 205 -8.13 -2.98 -17.32
C LYS A 205 -6.70 -2.53 -17.62
N PHE A 206 -6.35 -1.33 -17.17
CA PHE A 206 -5.00 -0.78 -17.36
C PHE A 206 -3.93 -1.67 -16.72
N VAL A 207 -4.08 -2.07 -15.46
CA VAL A 207 -3.05 -2.85 -14.73
C VAL A 207 -2.99 -4.33 -15.12
N VAL A 208 -4.07 -4.90 -15.67
CA VAL A 208 -4.10 -6.28 -16.20
C VAL A 208 -3.44 -6.36 -17.58
N ALA A 209 -3.38 -5.25 -18.33
CA ALA A 209 -2.77 -5.17 -19.65
C ALA A 209 -1.26 -4.80 -19.65
N MET A 210 -0.66 -4.62 -18.46
CA MET A 210 0.77 -4.29 -18.27
C MET A 210 1.65 -5.54 -18.07
#